data_AF-A0A4Z1GZK0-F1
#
_entry.id   AF-A0A4Z1GZK0-F1
#
_cell.length_a   1.000
_cell.length_b   1.000
_cell.length_c   1.000
_cell.angle_alpha   90.00
_cell.angle_beta   90.00
_cell.angle_gamma   90.00
#
_symmetry.space_group_name_H-M   'P 1'
#
loop_
_entity.id
_entity.type
_entity.pdbx_description
1 polymer ?
#
loop_
_entity_poly.entity_id
_entity_poly.type
_entity_poly.pdbx_seq_one_letter_code
_entity_poly.pdbx_strand_id
1 'polypeptide(L)'
;MSYQMQTLPGITLLGQPEKDGVYDQQEIVTLTTQYYELLAKMRYFPASYIKYAPHDPPIDVELAKSYNLEPQVIELLQALPYIEGYCNEDEFILGGSFADMRNLEVLMQSRDPGFASPEGGFDDENGEYMRPWEICINECGNHGTMMFLDTRNGHVTMEGQDSGRSEDPGVYNYPGGLQSRNRNSHDHLPSRHAREVFEDFTNRLLKLQWIPSSEDRRMLSEWDEDYEDLRLLFRTYGWPHNFNHTSFDSAYSSWREFLAIKNHACDSASDITNQKFNLDSVTESLNFHSRRLRMGVWDRNPNKEPGEVMMLNIILDEKVKFVNDTNELLEKAIANHGDWEGERAEMIKAWKKHFEEDIKREEGNLEWWRGDGKAHCKEEEIEETRERIHVLKERLANVEEQPISVEEVIRSL
;
A
#
# COMPACT_ATOMS: atom_id res chain seq x y z
N MET A 1 39.29 -14.15 17.39
CA MET A 1 39.11 -13.07 18.38
C MET A 1 37.63 -12.80 18.46
N SER A 2 36.99 -13.22 19.56
CA SER A 2 35.57 -13.04 19.80
C SER A 2 35.28 -11.59 20.14
N TYR A 3 34.37 -10.96 19.42
CA TYR A 3 33.76 -9.71 19.84
C TYR A 3 32.27 -9.91 20.06
N GLN A 4 31.85 -9.41 21.23
CA GLN A 4 30.59 -9.62 21.92
C GLN A 4 29.40 -9.09 21.10
N MET A 5 28.39 -9.92 20.95
CA MET A 5 27.02 -9.45 20.76
C MET A 5 26.63 -8.65 22.00
N GLN A 6 26.34 -7.36 21.86
CA GLN A 6 25.38 -6.71 22.74
C GLN A 6 23.99 -7.11 22.24
N THR A 7 23.55 -8.29 22.65
CA THR A 7 22.12 -8.60 22.73
C THR A 7 21.51 -7.60 23.71
N LEU A 8 20.55 -6.78 23.27
CA LEU A 8 19.65 -6.09 24.20
C LEU A 8 18.90 -7.18 24.99
N PRO A 9 19.13 -7.33 26.30
CA PRO A 9 18.39 -8.28 27.12
C PRO A 9 17.06 -7.65 27.50
N GLY A 10 15.94 -8.33 27.24
CA GLY A 10 14.66 -7.91 27.84
C GLY A 10 13.36 -8.13 27.07
N ILE A 11 13.32 -8.86 25.94
CA ILE A 11 12.01 -9.30 25.42
C ILE A 11 11.55 -10.48 26.28
N THR A 12 10.86 -10.15 27.36
CA THR A 12 9.98 -11.08 28.05
C THR A 12 8.69 -11.08 27.26
N LEU A 13 8.40 -12.15 26.53
CA LEU A 13 7.01 -12.44 26.15
C LEU A 13 6.30 -12.78 27.46
N LEU A 14 5.81 -11.76 28.15
CA LEU A 14 4.96 -11.91 29.32
C LEU A 14 3.66 -12.59 28.89
N GLY A 15 2.97 -13.22 29.86
CA GLY A 15 1.70 -13.91 29.65
C GLY A 15 0.58 -12.97 29.20
N GLN A 16 -0.67 -13.26 29.56
CA GLN A 16 -1.76 -12.31 29.28
C GLN A 16 -1.34 -10.90 29.71
N PRO A 17 -1.46 -9.87 28.84
CA PRO A 17 -1.09 -8.53 29.21
C PRO A 17 -1.95 -8.10 30.41
N GLU A 18 -1.31 -7.91 31.57
CA GLU A 18 -1.93 -7.32 32.73
C GLU A 18 -2.13 -5.82 32.43
N LYS A 19 -3.32 -5.25 32.72
CA LYS A 19 -3.59 -3.80 32.61
C LYS A 19 -2.86 -2.98 33.70
N ASP A 20 -1.74 -3.49 34.20
CA ASP A 20 -0.93 -2.88 35.23
C ASP A 20 0.19 -2.09 34.55
N GLY A 21 -0.02 -0.78 34.41
CA GLY A 21 0.93 0.15 33.80
C GLY A 21 0.78 1.54 34.39
N VAL A 22 1.86 2.31 34.38
CA VAL A 22 1.84 3.70 34.85
C VAL A 22 1.94 4.59 33.63
N TYR A 23 0.89 5.36 33.37
CA TYR A 23 0.92 6.37 32.32
C TYR A 23 1.99 7.43 32.63
N ASP A 24 2.79 7.73 31.61
CA ASP A 24 3.72 8.86 31.59
C ASP A 24 3.56 9.62 30.26
N GLN A 25 3.01 10.84 30.34
CA GLN A 25 2.79 11.70 29.18
C GLN A 25 4.08 11.93 28.38
N GLN A 26 5.21 12.19 29.04
CA GLN A 26 6.46 12.51 28.37
C GLN A 26 6.99 11.30 27.62
N GLU A 27 6.80 10.11 28.15
CA GLU A 27 7.12 8.86 27.46
C GLU A 27 6.29 8.69 26.18
N ILE A 28 4.96 8.84 26.25
CA ILE A 28 4.09 8.72 25.07
C ILE A 28 4.50 9.72 23.98
N VAL A 29 4.73 10.97 24.35
CA VAL A 29 5.17 12.03 23.42
C VAL A 29 6.52 11.67 22.79
N THR A 30 7.46 11.17 23.59
CA THR A 30 8.79 10.77 23.12
C THR A 30 8.73 9.59 22.15
N LEU A 31 7.96 8.55 22.48
CA LEU A 31 7.80 7.35 21.64
C LEU A 31 7.14 7.69 20.30
N THR A 32 6.05 8.46 20.33
CA THR A 32 5.33 8.88 19.11
C THR A 32 6.24 9.75 18.24
N THR A 33 6.98 10.68 18.85
CA THR A 33 7.95 11.54 18.15
C THR A 33 9.02 10.71 17.45
N GLN A 34 9.66 9.78 18.17
CA GLN A 34 10.71 8.93 17.61
C GLN A 34 10.19 8.06 16.47
N TYR A 35 8.96 7.57 16.58
CA TYR A 35 8.32 6.79 15.53
C TYR A 35 8.10 7.62 14.25
N TYR A 36 7.56 8.83 14.38
CA TYR A 36 7.37 9.74 13.24
C TYR A 36 8.69 10.20 12.60
N GLU A 37 9.69 10.50 13.42
CA GLU A 37 11.04 10.84 12.93
C GLU A 37 11.67 9.66 12.19
N LEU A 38 11.42 8.42 12.65
CA LEU A 38 11.89 7.22 11.96
C LEU A 38 11.21 7.05 10.60
N LEU A 39 9.88 7.25 10.52
CA LEU A 39 9.14 7.23 9.25
C LEU A 39 9.66 8.30 8.27
N ALA A 40 9.92 9.51 8.75
CA ALA A 40 10.52 10.57 7.94
C ALA A 40 11.94 10.20 7.47
N LYS A 41 12.75 9.59 8.34
CA LYS A 41 14.09 9.08 8.00
C LYS A 41 14.00 8.00 6.91
N MET A 42 12.96 7.17 6.94
CA MET A 42 12.64 6.16 5.92
C MET A 42 11.96 6.71 4.67
N ARG A 43 11.89 8.04 4.50
CA ARG A 43 11.29 8.70 3.34
C ARG A 43 9.78 8.58 3.20
N TYR A 44 9.07 8.08 4.20
CA TYR A 44 7.61 7.99 4.14
C TYR A 44 6.96 9.36 3.89
N PHE A 45 7.44 10.38 4.61
CA PHE A 45 7.08 11.78 4.40
C PHE A 45 8.27 12.71 4.72
N PRO A 46 8.25 13.98 4.25
CA PRO A 46 9.27 14.96 4.60
C PRO A 46 9.26 15.29 6.11
N ALA A 47 10.43 15.39 6.74
CA ALA A 47 10.53 15.73 8.17
C ALA A 47 9.85 17.06 8.54
N SER A 48 9.71 17.99 7.59
CA SER A 48 9.01 19.27 7.79
C SER A 48 7.50 19.14 8.04
N TYR A 49 6.95 17.95 7.82
CA TYR A 49 5.53 17.65 8.06
C TYR A 49 5.26 17.39 9.54
N ILE A 50 6.29 17.01 10.32
CA ILE A 50 6.17 16.81 11.76
C ILE A 50 6.04 18.16 12.45
N LYS A 51 4.92 18.38 13.15
CA LYS A 51 4.61 19.58 13.93
C LYS A 51 4.67 19.26 15.40
N TYR A 52 5.71 19.79 16.04
CA TYR A 52 5.93 19.65 17.47
C TYR A 52 5.15 20.70 18.26
N ALA A 53 4.90 20.43 19.54
CA ALA A 53 4.41 21.44 20.47
C ALA A 53 5.47 22.54 20.72
N PRO A 54 5.08 23.79 21.06
CA PRO A 54 3.71 24.29 21.10
C PRO A 54 3.12 24.47 19.70
N HIS A 55 1.84 24.13 19.54
CA HIS A 55 1.18 24.10 18.24
C HIS A 55 0.65 25.46 17.77
N ASP A 56 0.70 25.65 16.45
CA ASP A 56 0.02 26.72 15.71
C ASP A 56 -0.71 26.08 14.50
N PRO A 57 -2.05 26.09 14.46
CA PRO A 57 -2.96 26.56 15.52
C PRO A 57 -2.90 25.66 16.79
N PRO A 58 -3.25 26.21 17.97
CA PRO A 58 -3.32 25.42 19.20
C PRO A 58 -4.51 24.46 19.20
N ILE A 59 -4.45 23.42 20.05
CA ILE A 59 -5.59 22.52 20.32
C ILE A 59 -6.76 23.31 20.92
N ASP A 60 -7.98 23.05 20.43
CA ASP A 60 -9.19 23.63 21.01
C ASP A 60 -9.57 22.94 22.33
N VAL A 61 -9.06 23.53 23.41
CA VAL A 61 -9.26 23.06 24.79
C VAL A 61 -10.73 23.12 25.21
N GLU A 62 -11.49 24.10 24.73
CA GLU A 62 -12.89 24.24 25.13
C GLU A 62 -13.77 23.20 24.43
N LEU A 63 -13.49 22.90 23.16
CA LEU A 63 -14.09 21.78 22.46
C LEU A 63 -13.75 20.44 23.13
N ALA A 64 -12.48 20.21 23.47
CA ALA A 64 -12.05 19.01 24.18
C ALA A 64 -12.79 18.82 25.53
N LYS A 65 -12.92 19.90 26.32
CA LYS A 65 -13.70 19.88 27.56
C LYS A 65 -15.19 19.61 27.33
N SER A 66 -15.76 20.11 26.23
CA SER A 66 -17.17 19.89 25.91
C SER A 66 -17.51 18.41 25.64
N TYR A 67 -16.52 17.61 25.23
CA TYR A 67 -16.60 16.14 25.12
C TYR A 67 -16.24 15.40 26.41
N ASN A 68 -16.17 16.11 27.54
CA ASN A 68 -15.82 15.58 28.85
C ASN A 68 -14.44 14.89 28.89
N LEU A 69 -13.48 15.30 28.04
CA LEU A 69 -12.12 14.76 28.12
C LEU A 69 -11.47 15.14 29.46
N GLU A 70 -10.79 14.17 30.07
CA GLU A 70 -10.06 14.41 31.31
C GLU A 70 -8.86 15.36 31.08
N PRO A 71 -8.46 16.17 32.07
CA PRO A 71 -7.36 17.13 31.92
C PRO A 71 -6.06 16.50 31.38
N GLN A 72 -5.77 15.26 31.78
CA GLN A 72 -4.60 14.51 31.33
C GLN A 72 -4.61 14.20 29.83
N VAL A 73 -5.79 13.90 29.25
CA VAL A 73 -5.95 13.70 27.81
C VAL A 73 -5.73 15.02 27.07
N ILE A 74 -6.29 16.12 27.60
CA ILE A 74 -6.12 17.45 27.02
C ILE A 74 -4.64 17.89 27.05
N GLU A 75 -3.95 17.66 28.15
CA GLU A 75 -2.51 17.93 28.29
C GLU A 75 -1.68 17.10 27.31
N LEU A 76 -2.03 15.82 27.10
CA LEU A 76 -1.40 14.97 26.10
C LEU A 76 -1.61 15.50 24.68
N LEU A 77 -2.84 15.84 24.31
CA LEU A 77 -3.18 16.41 22.99
C LEU A 77 -2.37 17.68 22.69
N GLN A 78 -2.08 18.50 23.70
CA GLN A 78 -1.26 19.71 23.53
C GLN A 78 0.24 19.44 23.37
N ALA A 79 0.70 18.21 23.64
CA ALA A 79 2.11 17.84 23.68
C ALA A 79 2.52 16.86 22.56
N LEU A 80 1.57 16.08 22.02
CA LEU A 80 1.84 15.11 20.96
C LEU A 80 2.36 15.79 19.68
N PRO A 81 3.31 15.18 18.95
CA PRO A 81 3.62 15.61 17.60
C PRO A 81 2.47 15.26 16.65
N TYR A 82 2.21 16.11 15.67
CA TYR A 82 1.22 15.87 14.61
C TYR A 82 1.86 15.86 13.23
N ILE A 83 1.25 15.16 12.28
CA ILE A 83 1.69 15.16 10.87
C ILE A 83 0.73 16.03 10.07
N GLU A 84 1.26 17.09 9.46
CA GLU A 84 0.51 17.98 8.58
C GLU A 84 0.59 17.52 7.12
N GLY A 85 -0.48 17.73 6.34
CA GLY A 85 -0.49 17.44 4.90
C GLY A 85 -0.80 15.98 4.55
N TYR A 86 -1.18 15.18 5.55
CA TYR A 86 -1.71 13.82 5.40
C TYR A 86 -3.18 13.81 5.87
N CYS A 87 -3.98 12.91 5.31
CA CYS A 87 -5.43 12.83 5.54
C CYS A 87 -5.95 11.38 5.52
N ASN A 88 -7.26 11.22 5.74
CA ASN A 88 -7.98 9.97 6.04
C ASN A 88 -7.96 8.87 4.95
N GLU A 89 -7.15 9.01 3.91
CA GLU A 89 -6.94 7.99 2.86
C GLU A 89 -5.49 7.47 2.83
N ASP A 90 -4.62 8.04 3.67
CA ASP A 90 -3.23 7.64 3.77
C ASP A 90 -3.12 6.45 4.72
N GLU A 91 -2.53 5.35 4.26
CA GLU A 91 -2.31 4.17 5.09
C GLU A 91 -1.08 4.39 6.00
N PHE A 92 -1.32 5.07 7.12
CA PHE A 92 -0.54 4.92 8.34
C PHE A 92 -0.55 3.45 8.81
N ILE A 93 -0.12 3.18 10.04
CA ILE A 93 0.04 1.83 10.54
C ILE A 93 -1.22 0.97 10.36
N LEU A 94 -1.06 -0.16 9.65
CA LEU A 94 -2.11 -1.16 9.41
C LEU A 94 -3.41 -0.55 8.86
N GLY A 95 -3.28 0.35 7.88
CA GLY A 95 -4.39 0.95 7.15
C GLY A 95 -5.07 2.13 7.84
N GLY A 96 -4.72 2.46 9.09
CA GLY A 96 -5.18 3.70 9.74
C GLY A 96 -4.59 4.94 9.06
N SER A 97 -4.94 6.16 9.49
CA SER A 97 -4.36 7.43 8.99
C SER A 97 -3.84 8.30 10.15
N PHE A 98 -2.95 9.26 9.86
CA PHE A 98 -2.47 10.19 10.89
C PHE A 98 -3.59 11.10 11.39
N ALA A 99 -3.76 11.21 12.71
CA ALA A 99 -4.71 12.16 13.30
C ALA A 99 -4.02 13.47 13.67
N ASP A 100 -4.36 14.56 12.99
CA ASP A 100 -3.99 15.92 13.39
C ASP A 100 -5.09 16.56 14.25
N MET A 101 -5.00 16.39 15.57
CA MET A 101 -6.02 16.86 16.53
C MET A 101 -6.08 18.40 16.67
N ARG A 102 -5.21 19.13 15.97
CA ARG A 102 -5.34 20.59 15.81
C ARG A 102 -6.51 20.94 14.90
N ASN A 103 -6.93 20.02 14.03
CA ASN A 103 -8.16 20.14 13.25
C ASN A 103 -9.37 19.76 14.12
N LEU A 104 -10.36 20.65 14.17
CA LEU A 104 -11.58 20.47 14.96
C LEU A 104 -12.35 19.22 14.53
N GLU A 105 -12.44 18.93 13.23
CA GLU A 105 -13.17 17.77 12.71
C GLU A 105 -12.52 16.46 13.16
N VAL A 106 -11.19 16.40 13.15
CA VAL A 106 -10.42 15.23 13.62
C VAL A 106 -10.60 15.05 15.13
N LEU A 107 -10.52 16.13 15.92
CA LEU A 107 -10.77 16.08 17.35
C LEU A 107 -12.20 15.61 17.68
N MET A 108 -13.19 16.06 16.92
CA MET A 108 -14.58 15.58 17.06
C MET A 108 -14.70 14.09 16.71
N GLN A 109 -14.14 13.68 15.56
CA GLN A 109 -14.18 12.31 15.07
C GLN A 109 -13.46 11.33 16.01
N SER A 110 -12.46 11.80 16.77
CA SER A 110 -11.76 10.99 17.78
C SER A 110 -12.66 10.41 18.88
N ARG A 111 -13.91 10.91 19.01
CA ARG A 111 -14.92 10.39 19.95
C ARG A 111 -15.82 9.31 19.37
N ASP A 112 -15.83 9.15 18.04
CA ASP A 112 -16.49 8.07 17.30
C ASP A 112 -15.56 7.56 16.17
N PRO A 113 -14.33 7.11 16.48
CA PRO A 113 -13.32 6.81 15.47
C PRO A 113 -13.72 5.70 14.48
N GLY A 114 -14.71 4.87 14.83
CA GLY A 114 -15.21 3.77 13.99
C GLY A 114 -16.43 4.14 13.15
N PHE A 115 -16.91 5.39 13.22
CA PHE A 115 -18.15 5.85 12.58
C PHE A 115 -19.39 5.04 13.02
N ALA A 116 -19.43 4.61 14.29
CA ALA A 116 -20.50 3.80 14.83
C ALA A 116 -21.79 4.60 15.09
N SER A 117 -21.69 5.94 15.19
CA SER A 117 -22.80 6.83 15.57
C SER A 117 -23.48 6.35 16.86
N PRO A 118 -22.75 6.32 18.00
CA PRO A 118 -23.26 5.76 19.23
C PRO A 118 -24.47 6.55 19.77
N GLU A 119 -25.42 5.84 20.36
CA GLU A 119 -26.60 6.36 21.03
C GLU A 119 -26.72 5.78 22.45
N GLY A 120 -26.81 6.65 23.45
CA GLY A 120 -26.96 6.26 24.86
C GLY A 120 -25.65 6.22 25.63
N GLY A 121 -25.70 5.72 26.87
CA GLY A 121 -24.54 5.62 27.73
C GLY A 121 -23.70 4.38 27.47
N PHE A 122 -22.56 4.28 28.14
CA PHE A 122 -21.57 3.22 27.88
C PHE A 122 -22.05 1.77 28.01
N ASP A 123 -23.13 1.52 28.75
CA ASP A 123 -23.69 0.18 28.97
C ASP A 123 -24.84 -0.16 28.00
N ASP A 124 -25.24 0.78 27.13
CA ASP A 124 -26.25 0.58 26.11
C ASP A 124 -25.68 -0.20 24.91
N GLU A 125 -26.56 -0.92 24.18
CA GLU A 125 -26.13 -1.83 23.10
C GLU A 125 -25.38 -1.12 21.95
N ASN A 126 -25.74 0.13 21.67
CA ASN A 126 -25.08 1.03 20.73
C ASN A 126 -24.46 2.23 21.46
N GLY A 127 -24.08 2.07 22.73
CA GLY A 127 -23.67 3.18 23.58
C GLY A 127 -22.35 3.83 23.17
N GLU A 128 -22.06 5.00 23.78
CA GLU A 128 -20.72 5.59 23.78
C GLU A 128 -19.67 4.55 24.18
N TYR A 129 -18.48 4.60 23.58
CA TYR A 129 -17.44 3.60 23.82
C TYR A 129 -16.07 4.21 24.11
N MET A 130 -15.82 5.44 23.65
CA MET A 130 -14.63 6.22 24.02
C MET A 130 -14.78 6.81 25.43
N ARG A 131 -13.98 6.35 26.39
CA ARG A 131 -14.02 6.88 27.77
C ARG A 131 -13.42 8.30 27.85
N PRO A 132 -13.77 9.09 28.88
CA PRO A 132 -13.17 10.42 29.14
C PRO A 132 -11.64 10.45 29.22
N TRP A 133 -11.02 9.34 29.62
CA TRP A 133 -9.58 9.15 29.78
C TRP A 133 -8.92 8.42 28.61
N GLU A 134 -9.67 8.20 27.52
CA GLU A 134 -9.17 7.54 26.31
C GLU A 134 -9.16 8.50 25.13
N ILE A 135 -8.21 8.29 24.23
CA ILE A 135 -8.12 8.99 22.96
C ILE A 135 -7.69 8.02 21.85
N CYS A 136 -8.31 8.13 20.67
CA CYS A 136 -7.83 7.43 19.48
C CYS A 136 -6.69 8.27 18.88
N ILE A 137 -5.46 7.75 18.88
CA ILE A 137 -4.26 8.52 18.50
C ILE A 137 -3.98 8.57 16.99
N ASN A 138 -4.85 7.92 16.20
CA ASN A 138 -4.86 7.92 14.76
C ASN A 138 -6.31 7.95 14.25
N GLU A 139 -6.51 8.29 12.98
CA GLU A 139 -7.81 8.14 12.31
C GLU A 139 -7.94 6.72 11.75
N CYS A 140 -9.16 6.20 11.61
CA CYS A 140 -9.35 4.85 11.07
C CYS A 140 -8.98 4.72 9.59
N GLY A 141 -8.87 5.82 8.85
CA GLY A 141 -8.61 5.77 7.42
C GLY A 141 -9.76 5.12 6.65
N ASN A 142 -9.43 4.50 5.53
CA ASN A 142 -10.36 3.65 4.76
C ASN A 142 -10.33 2.21 5.32
N HIS A 143 -11.18 1.93 6.33
CA HIS A 143 -11.31 0.60 6.94
C HIS A 143 -10.07 0.08 7.70
N GLY A 144 -9.23 0.98 8.19
CA GLY A 144 -7.98 0.67 8.87
C GLY A 144 -8.09 0.34 10.35
N THR A 145 -6.91 0.29 10.98
CA THR A 145 -6.77 0.01 12.41
C THR A 145 -6.87 1.28 13.25
N MET A 146 -7.68 1.26 14.31
CA MET A 146 -7.78 2.32 15.32
C MET A 146 -6.93 1.97 16.54
N MET A 147 -6.20 2.95 17.07
CA MET A 147 -5.35 2.81 18.25
C MET A 147 -5.89 3.65 19.41
N PHE A 148 -6.50 3.00 20.38
CA PHE A 148 -7.06 3.62 21.58
C PHE A 148 -6.03 3.65 22.70
N LEU A 149 -5.59 4.85 23.09
CA LEU A 149 -4.71 5.06 24.23
C LEU A 149 -5.52 5.40 25.49
N ASP A 150 -5.36 4.58 26.53
CA ASP A 150 -5.88 4.84 27.87
C ASP A 150 -4.83 5.62 28.69
N THR A 151 -5.13 6.88 29.04
CA THR A 151 -4.18 7.73 29.77
C THR A 151 -4.11 7.42 31.26
N ARG A 152 -4.92 6.50 31.80
CA ARG A 152 -4.82 6.09 33.21
C ARG A 152 -3.74 5.04 33.44
N ASN A 153 -3.49 4.18 32.46
CA ASN A 153 -2.53 3.07 32.55
C ASN A 153 -1.49 3.05 31.43
N GLY A 154 -1.59 3.94 30.44
CA GLY A 154 -0.65 4.03 29.32
C GLY A 154 -0.78 2.89 28.30
N HIS A 155 -1.88 2.15 28.29
CA HIS A 155 -2.08 1.04 27.36
C HIS A 155 -2.71 1.49 26.05
N VAL A 156 -2.30 0.84 24.98
CA VAL A 156 -2.90 0.97 23.65
C VAL A 156 -3.65 -0.32 23.32
N THR A 157 -4.92 -0.15 22.92
CA THR A 157 -5.73 -1.20 22.31
C THR A 157 -5.80 -0.92 20.81
N MET A 158 -5.62 -1.93 19.97
CA MET A 158 -5.71 -1.78 18.52
C MET A 158 -6.86 -2.60 17.97
N GLU A 159 -7.75 -1.98 17.20
CA GLU A 159 -8.92 -2.64 16.63
C GLU A 159 -9.03 -2.34 15.14
N GLY A 160 -9.22 -3.38 14.33
CA GLY A 160 -9.55 -3.22 12.92
C GLY A 160 -11.02 -2.87 12.75
N GLN A 161 -11.33 -1.80 12.00
CA GLN A 161 -12.71 -1.33 11.82
C GLN A 161 -13.63 -2.43 11.27
N ASP A 162 -13.18 -3.16 10.25
CA ASP A 162 -13.99 -4.21 9.62
C ASP A 162 -13.98 -5.54 10.38
N SER A 163 -12.87 -5.84 11.07
CA SER A 163 -12.71 -7.12 11.74
C SER A 163 -13.37 -7.13 13.13
N GLY A 164 -13.45 -5.98 13.80
CA GLY A 164 -13.83 -5.87 15.21
C GLY A 164 -12.92 -6.70 16.11
N ARG A 165 -11.67 -6.91 15.68
CA ARG A 165 -10.68 -7.78 16.33
C ARG A 165 -9.39 -7.01 16.54
N SER A 166 -8.55 -7.56 17.42
CA SER A 166 -7.21 -7.03 17.64
C SER A 166 -6.35 -7.16 16.39
N GLU A 167 -5.92 -6.03 15.84
CA GLU A 167 -4.92 -5.95 14.76
C GLU A 167 -3.50 -5.72 15.30
N ASP A 168 -3.32 -5.65 16.63
CA ASP A 168 -1.98 -5.56 17.22
C ASP A 168 -1.18 -6.83 16.91
N PRO A 169 -0.09 -6.75 16.12
CA PRO A 169 0.68 -7.93 15.72
C PRO A 169 1.46 -8.56 16.88
N GLY A 170 1.61 -7.86 18.01
CA GLY A 170 2.18 -8.39 19.25
C GLY A 170 1.21 -9.27 20.03
N VAL A 171 -0.11 -9.10 19.84
CA VAL A 171 -1.15 -9.83 20.59
C VAL A 171 -2.31 -10.38 19.76
N TYR A 172 -2.23 -10.39 18.42
CA TYR A 172 -3.32 -10.85 17.54
C TYR A 172 -3.77 -12.31 17.81
N ASN A 173 -2.89 -13.14 18.38
CA ASN A 173 -3.19 -14.54 18.75
C ASN A 173 -3.81 -14.70 20.15
N TYR A 174 -3.92 -13.63 20.94
CA TYR A 174 -4.53 -13.70 22.25
C TYR A 174 -6.05 -13.61 22.10
N PRO A 175 -6.81 -14.53 22.74
CA PRO A 175 -8.25 -14.43 22.72
C PRO A 175 -8.68 -13.14 23.44
N GLY A 176 -9.64 -12.44 22.84
CA GLY A 176 -10.35 -11.36 23.54
C GLY A 176 -11.06 -11.88 24.79
N GLY A 177 -11.33 -10.97 25.70
CA GLY A 177 -12.21 -11.17 26.85
C GLY A 177 -13.68 -11.29 26.44
N LEU A 178 -14.54 -11.31 27.46
CA LEU A 178 -15.99 -11.32 27.26
C LEU A 178 -16.43 -9.98 26.66
N GLN A 179 -17.12 -10.02 25.52
CA GLN A 179 -17.75 -8.84 24.93
C GLN A 179 -18.80 -8.28 25.88
N SER A 180 -18.83 -6.95 25.98
CA SER A 180 -19.85 -6.25 26.73
C SER A 180 -21.17 -6.21 25.94
N ARG A 181 -22.23 -5.67 26.56
CA ARG A 181 -23.49 -5.44 25.83
C ARG A 181 -23.34 -4.38 24.75
N ASN A 182 -22.48 -3.40 24.98
CA ASN A 182 -22.17 -2.35 24.03
C ASN A 182 -21.28 -2.92 22.92
N ARG A 183 -21.82 -2.99 21.70
CA ARG A 183 -21.11 -3.59 20.56
C ARG A 183 -19.92 -2.77 20.09
N ASN A 184 -19.89 -1.47 20.42
CA ASN A 184 -18.83 -0.56 20.06
C ASN A 184 -17.65 -0.63 21.06
N SER A 185 -17.79 -1.36 22.17
CA SER A 185 -16.80 -1.39 23.23
C SER A 185 -15.58 -2.26 22.88
N HIS A 186 -14.42 -1.62 22.85
CA HIS A 186 -13.10 -2.26 22.65
C HIS A 186 -12.50 -2.84 23.95
N ASP A 187 -13.17 -2.73 25.10
CA ASP A 187 -12.66 -3.16 26.42
C ASP A 187 -12.30 -4.66 26.50
N HIS A 188 -12.91 -5.44 25.63
CA HIS A 188 -12.73 -6.89 25.53
C HIS A 188 -11.47 -7.27 24.73
N LEU A 189 -10.87 -6.35 23.98
CA LEU A 189 -9.69 -6.63 23.19
C LEU A 189 -8.43 -6.63 24.07
N PRO A 190 -7.40 -7.43 23.72
CA PRO A 190 -6.11 -7.33 24.37
C PRO A 190 -5.48 -5.97 24.10
N SER A 191 -4.73 -5.47 25.08
CA SER A 191 -4.02 -4.19 25.02
C SER A 191 -2.59 -4.37 25.52
N ARG A 192 -1.65 -3.53 25.10
CA ARG A 192 -0.28 -3.50 25.63
C ARG A 192 0.12 -2.10 26.05
N HIS A 193 1.09 -1.99 26.96
CA HIS A 193 1.64 -0.68 27.31
C HIS A 193 2.22 0.00 26.05
N ALA A 194 1.99 1.31 25.88
CA ALA A 194 2.38 2.06 24.70
C ALA A 194 3.89 1.92 24.37
N ARG A 195 4.75 1.84 25.40
CA ARG A 195 6.18 1.53 25.24
C ARG A 195 6.38 0.25 24.42
N GLU A 196 5.72 -0.83 24.77
CA GLU A 196 5.86 -2.12 24.07
C GLU A 196 5.31 -2.05 22.64
N VAL A 197 4.25 -1.28 22.41
CA VAL A 197 3.64 -1.11 21.09
C VAL A 197 4.60 -0.35 20.17
N PHE A 198 5.06 0.85 20.58
CA PHE A 198 5.95 1.67 19.76
C PHE A 198 7.35 1.07 19.63
N GLU A 199 7.88 0.37 20.64
CA GLU A 199 9.14 -0.37 20.50
C GLU A 199 9.02 -1.50 19.47
N ASP A 200 7.90 -2.26 19.46
CA ASP A 200 7.68 -3.29 18.45
C ASP A 200 7.62 -2.69 17.03
N PHE A 201 6.85 -1.61 16.85
CA PHE A 201 6.71 -0.96 15.54
C PHE A 201 8.02 -0.36 15.03
N THR A 202 8.76 0.31 15.92
CA THR A 202 10.09 0.82 15.63
C THR A 202 11.03 -0.32 15.22
N ASN A 203 11.01 -1.43 15.95
CA ASN A 203 11.82 -2.60 15.62
C ASN A 203 11.47 -3.22 14.27
N ARG A 204 10.19 -3.26 13.90
CA ARG A 204 9.73 -3.75 12.58
C ARG A 204 10.28 -2.88 11.46
N LEU A 205 10.21 -1.55 11.60
CA LEU A 205 10.79 -0.60 10.64
C LEU A 205 12.32 -0.73 10.53
N LEU A 206 13.01 -0.79 11.66
CA LEU A 206 14.48 -0.94 11.68
C LEU A 206 14.94 -2.25 11.03
N LYS A 207 14.16 -3.33 11.19
CA LYS A 207 14.42 -4.65 10.57
C LYS A 207 13.90 -4.77 9.15
N LEU A 208 13.23 -3.73 8.63
CA LEU A 208 12.51 -3.74 7.35
C LEU A 208 11.45 -4.84 7.27
N GLN A 209 10.88 -5.28 8.41
CA GLN A 209 9.69 -6.14 8.42
C GLN A 209 8.46 -5.38 7.92
N TRP A 210 8.47 -4.07 8.19
CA TRP A 210 7.56 -3.10 7.62
C TRP A 210 8.37 -2.05 6.87
N ILE A 211 7.93 -1.71 5.67
CA ILE A 211 8.62 -0.73 4.82
C ILE A 211 7.60 0.31 4.35
N PRO A 212 7.71 1.57 4.80
CA PRO A 212 6.82 2.61 4.35
C PRO A 212 7.11 2.97 2.88
N SER A 213 6.07 2.96 2.03
CA SER A 213 6.09 3.48 0.67
C SER A 213 5.55 4.91 0.67
N SER A 214 6.34 5.87 0.19
CA SER A 214 5.97 7.29 0.19
C SER A 214 5.00 7.69 -0.91
N GLU A 215 4.98 6.96 -2.03
CA GLU A 215 4.08 7.23 -3.16
C GLU A 215 2.72 6.61 -2.93
N ASP A 216 2.70 5.33 -2.59
CA ASP A 216 1.45 4.58 -2.38
C ASP A 216 0.88 4.86 -0.99
N ARG A 217 1.66 5.51 -0.13
CA ARG A 217 1.35 5.88 1.25
C ARG A 217 0.95 4.67 2.09
N ARG A 218 1.49 3.48 1.76
CA ARG A 218 1.24 2.20 2.42
C ARG A 218 2.41 1.70 3.23
N MET A 219 2.13 0.79 4.16
CA MET A 219 3.14 0.01 4.86
C MET A 219 3.30 -1.37 4.21
N LEU A 220 4.36 -1.55 3.42
CA LEU A 220 4.65 -2.82 2.76
C LEU A 220 5.17 -3.86 3.76
N SER A 221 4.87 -5.12 3.47
CA SER A 221 5.15 -6.31 4.24
C SER A 221 5.60 -7.47 3.33
N GLU A 222 6.00 -8.61 3.89
CA GLU A 222 6.48 -9.77 3.13
C GLU A 222 5.45 -10.37 2.13
N TRP A 223 4.20 -9.93 2.19
CA TRP A 223 3.12 -10.36 1.31
C TRP A 223 2.99 -9.48 0.06
N ASP A 224 3.65 -8.32 0.05
CA ASP A 224 3.59 -7.37 -1.06
C ASP A 224 4.66 -7.68 -2.11
N GLU A 225 4.30 -7.60 -3.39
CA GLU A 225 5.19 -7.99 -4.50
C GLU A 225 6.48 -7.16 -4.53
N ASP A 226 6.38 -5.87 -4.19
CA ASP A 226 7.50 -4.91 -4.22
C ASP A 226 8.38 -4.95 -2.95
N TYR A 227 8.01 -5.74 -1.95
CA TYR A 227 8.63 -5.70 -0.63
C TYR A 227 10.11 -6.09 -0.64
N GLU A 228 10.48 -7.20 -1.27
CA GLU A 228 11.87 -7.66 -1.28
C GLU A 228 12.77 -6.72 -2.09
N ASP A 229 12.24 -6.13 -3.16
CA ASP A 229 12.95 -5.17 -3.99
C ASP A 229 13.27 -3.88 -3.20
N LEU A 230 12.26 -3.31 -2.53
CA LEU A 230 12.46 -2.11 -1.71
C LEU A 230 13.32 -2.41 -0.47
N ARG A 231 13.17 -3.59 0.12
CA ARG A 231 14.02 -4.07 1.22
C ARG A 231 15.49 -4.17 0.80
N LEU A 232 15.77 -4.68 -0.40
CA LEU A 232 17.10 -4.74 -0.97
C LEU A 232 17.68 -3.33 -1.18
N LEU A 233 16.85 -2.40 -1.64
CA LEU A 233 17.24 -1.00 -1.84
C LEU A 233 17.68 -0.36 -0.51
N PHE A 234 16.84 -0.41 0.52
CA PHE A 234 17.16 0.13 1.85
C PHE A 234 18.47 -0.45 2.40
N ARG A 235 18.65 -1.77 2.30
CA ARG A 235 19.87 -2.45 2.76
C ARG A 235 21.10 -2.02 2.00
N THR A 236 21.00 -1.91 0.68
CA THR A 236 22.12 -1.51 -0.18
C THR A 236 22.61 -0.11 0.17
N TYR A 237 21.70 0.79 0.47
CA TYR A 237 22.03 2.16 0.86
C TYR A 237 22.25 2.33 2.37
N GLY A 238 22.50 1.25 3.12
CA GLY A 238 23.05 1.31 4.47
C GLY A 238 22.02 1.42 5.61
N TRP A 239 20.74 1.13 5.36
CA TRP A 239 19.75 1.04 6.42
C TRP A 239 20.09 -0.08 7.44
N PRO A 240 19.89 0.12 8.76
CA PRO A 240 19.38 1.33 9.42
C PRO A 240 20.46 2.33 9.89
N HIS A 241 21.74 1.92 9.91
CA HIS A 241 22.78 2.64 10.65
C HIS A 241 23.51 3.71 9.83
N ASN A 242 23.79 3.44 8.55
CA ASN A 242 24.57 4.32 7.67
C ASN A 242 23.77 4.67 6.42
N PHE A 243 22.49 5.03 6.61
CA PHE A 243 21.56 5.23 5.50
C PHE A 243 21.95 6.44 4.65
N ASN A 244 22.35 6.19 3.41
CA ASN A 244 22.71 7.21 2.43
C ASN A 244 21.45 7.67 1.67
N HIS A 245 20.81 8.64 2.30
CA HIS A 245 19.67 9.39 1.79
C HIS A 245 19.75 9.80 0.32
N THR A 246 20.81 10.52 -0.08
CA THR A 246 20.90 11.09 -1.43
C THR A 246 20.98 9.99 -2.50
N SER A 247 21.81 8.97 -2.27
CA SER A 247 21.93 7.88 -3.23
C SER A 247 20.70 6.97 -3.24
N PHE A 248 20.04 6.79 -2.09
CA PHE A 248 18.76 6.09 -2.01
C PHE A 248 17.68 6.81 -2.81
N ASP A 249 17.55 8.13 -2.68
CA ASP A 249 16.52 8.91 -3.36
C ASP A 249 16.67 8.80 -4.90
N SER A 250 17.90 8.83 -5.42
CA SER A 250 18.18 8.57 -6.84
C SER A 250 17.80 7.14 -7.26
N ALA A 251 18.16 6.14 -6.44
CA ALA A 251 17.92 4.74 -6.76
C ALA A 251 16.46 4.33 -6.64
N TYR A 252 15.73 4.91 -5.69
CA TYR A 252 14.30 4.76 -5.55
C TYR A 252 13.59 5.28 -6.80
N SER A 253 13.97 6.46 -7.30
CA SER A 253 13.41 7.01 -8.54
C SER A 253 13.64 6.10 -9.76
N SER A 254 14.87 5.60 -9.95
CA SER A 254 15.17 4.65 -11.01
C SER A 254 14.45 3.31 -10.86
N TRP A 255 14.29 2.84 -9.63
CA TRP A 255 13.54 1.62 -9.32
C TRP A 255 12.04 1.76 -9.62
N ARG A 256 11.43 2.92 -9.30
CA ARG A 256 10.03 3.19 -9.64
C ARG A 256 9.81 3.26 -11.15
N GLU A 257 10.70 3.92 -11.88
CA GLU A 257 10.67 3.90 -13.35
C GLU A 257 10.73 2.45 -13.85
N PHE A 258 11.69 1.65 -13.36
CA PHE A 258 11.79 0.24 -13.70
C PHE A 258 10.52 -0.57 -13.37
N LEU A 259 9.90 -0.37 -12.21
CA LEU A 259 8.66 -1.06 -11.83
C LEU A 259 7.51 -0.74 -12.79
N ALA A 260 7.34 0.52 -13.18
CA ALA A 260 6.32 0.92 -14.14
C ALA A 260 6.52 0.19 -15.49
N ILE A 261 7.76 0.05 -15.93
CA ILE A 261 8.12 -0.67 -17.16
C ILE A 261 7.88 -2.17 -17.02
N LYS A 262 8.31 -2.76 -15.89
CA LYS A 262 8.11 -4.17 -15.57
C LYS A 262 6.62 -4.52 -15.58
N ASN A 263 5.78 -3.71 -14.93
CA ASN A 263 4.34 -3.92 -14.89
C ASN A 263 3.73 -3.86 -16.30
N HIS A 264 4.11 -2.87 -17.12
CA HIS A 264 3.65 -2.80 -18.51
C HIS A 264 4.10 -4.02 -19.35
N ALA A 265 5.32 -4.51 -19.15
CA ALA A 265 5.82 -5.71 -19.80
C ALA A 265 5.04 -6.97 -19.34
N CYS A 266 4.78 -7.11 -18.04
CA CYS A 266 4.00 -8.20 -17.45
C CYS A 266 2.53 -8.19 -17.91
N ASP A 267 1.89 -7.02 -18.02
CA ASP A 267 0.52 -6.90 -18.53
C ASP A 267 0.43 -7.35 -19.99
N SER A 268 1.39 -6.90 -20.81
CA SER A 268 1.51 -7.32 -22.21
C SER A 268 1.73 -8.84 -22.34
N ALA A 269 2.59 -9.41 -21.48
CA ALA A 269 2.83 -10.85 -21.38
C ALA A 269 1.55 -11.63 -21.06
N SER A 270 0.83 -11.13 -20.05
CA SER A 270 -0.32 -11.78 -19.46
C SER A 270 -1.49 -11.80 -20.43
N ASP A 271 -1.74 -10.72 -21.17
CA ASP A 271 -2.79 -10.70 -22.19
C ASP A 271 -2.52 -11.75 -23.28
N ILE A 272 -1.32 -11.77 -23.87
CA ILE A 272 -0.95 -12.76 -24.90
C ILE A 272 -1.07 -14.19 -24.34
N THR A 273 -0.55 -14.44 -23.14
CA THR A 273 -0.56 -15.77 -22.52
C THR A 273 -1.99 -16.23 -22.22
N ASN A 274 -2.84 -15.34 -21.71
CA ASN A 274 -4.25 -15.63 -21.44
C ASN A 274 -5.02 -15.90 -22.73
N GLN A 275 -4.80 -15.12 -23.79
CA GLN A 275 -5.44 -15.37 -25.10
C GLN A 275 -4.98 -16.69 -25.71
N LYS A 276 -3.68 -17.03 -25.62
CA LYS A 276 -3.14 -18.33 -26.09
C LYS A 276 -3.78 -19.50 -25.32
N PHE A 277 -3.82 -19.41 -23.99
CA PHE A 277 -4.45 -20.44 -23.14
C PHE A 277 -5.94 -20.62 -23.47
N ASN A 278 -6.67 -19.51 -23.66
CA ASN A 278 -8.07 -19.55 -24.07
C ASN A 278 -8.23 -20.21 -25.44
N LEU A 279 -7.40 -19.85 -26.43
CA LEU A 279 -7.45 -20.45 -27.76
C LEU A 279 -7.19 -21.95 -27.73
N ASP A 280 -6.20 -22.40 -26.95
CA ASP A 280 -5.89 -23.82 -26.77
C ASP A 280 -7.06 -24.58 -26.16
N SER A 281 -7.68 -24.03 -25.11
CA SER A 281 -8.85 -24.61 -24.43
C SER A 281 -10.05 -24.77 -25.38
N VAL A 282 -10.37 -23.71 -26.14
CA VAL A 282 -11.50 -23.74 -27.09
C VAL A 282 -11.20 -24.67 -28.27
N THR A 283 -9.95 -24.70 -28.74
CA THR A 283 -9.48 -25.60 -29.81
C THR A 283 -9.55 -27.06 -29.37
N GLU A 284 -9.18 -27.39 -28.13
CA GLU A 284 -9.33 -28.73 -27.58
C GLU A 284 -10.81 -29.14 -27.50
N SER A 285 -11.69 -28.23 -27.04
CA SER A 285 -13.14 -28.45 -27.04
C SER A 285 -13.68 -28.69 -28.46
N LEU A 286 -13.24 -27.93 -29.46
CA LEU A 286 -13.62 -28.14 -30.86
C LEU A 286 -13.13 -29.51 -31.35
N ASN A 287 -11.86 -29.85 -31.10
CA ASN A 287 -11.28 -31.14 -31.47
C ASN A 287 -12.02 -32.32 -30.85
N PHE A 288 -12.45 -32.20 -29.59
CA PHE A 288 -13.28 -33.21 -28.93
C PHE A 288 -14.60 -33.44 -29.67
N HIS A 289 -15.31 -32.37 -30.04
CA HIS A 289 -16.57 -32.46 -30.77
C HIS A 289 -16.37 -32.95 -32.20
N SER A 290 -15.36 -32.46 -32.91
CA SER A 290 -15.01 -32.91 -34.26
C SER A 290 -14.67 -34.40 -34.29
N ARG A 291 -14.01 -34.96 -33.27
CA ARG A 291 -13.70 -36.41 -33.20
C ARG A 291 -14.94 -37.29 -33.09
N ARG A 292 -16.04 -36.76 -32.54
CA ARG A 292 -17.34 -37.43 -32.46
C ARG A 292 -18.01 -37.51 -33.82
N LEU A 293 -17.72 -36.58 -34.73
CA LEU A 293 -18.19 -36.60 -36.12
C LEU A 293 -17.18 -37.32 -37.02
N ARG A 294 -17.47 -38.57 -37.43
CA ARG A 294 -16.63 -39.32 -38.37
C ARG A 294 -17.39 -39.66 -39.65
N MET A 295 -16.88 -39.22 -40.79
CA MET A 295 -17.49 -39.45 -42.12
C MET A 295 -18.98 -39.03 -42.16
N GLY A 296 -19.32 -37.92 -41.50
CA GLY A 296 -20.71 -37.44 -41.43
C GLY A 296 -21.59 -38.16 -40.41
N VAL A 297 -21.05 -39.09 -39.61
CA VAL A 297 -21.78 -39.86 -38.60
C VAL A 297 -21.32 -39.46 -37.19
N TRP A 298 -22.26 -39.02 -36.36
CA TRP A 298 -22.02 -38.65 -34.96
C TRP A 298 -21.94 -39.88 -34.04
N ASP A 299 -20.93 -39.90 -33.17
CA ASP A 299 -20.67 -40.94 -32.16
C ASP A 299 -20.65 -42.37 -32.72
N ARG A 300 -20.32 -42.52 -34.00
CA ARG A 300 -20.37 -43.79 -34.75
C ARG A 300 -21.78 -44.43 -34.78
N ASN A 301 -22.83 -43.64 -34.55
CA ASN A 301 -24.21 -44.09 -34.59
C ASN A 301 -24.92 -43.55 -35.86
N PRO A 302 -25.10 -44.37 -36.91
CA PRO A 302 -25.78 -43.95 -38.14
C PRO A 302 -27.29 -43.74 -37.97
N ASN A 303 -27.88 -44.26 -36.90
CA ASN A 303 -29.31 -44.16 -36.60
C ASN A 303 -29.62 -43.10 -35.54
N LYS A 304 -28.72 -42.13 -35.35
CA LYS A 304 -28.93 -41.06 -34.39
C LYS A 304 -30.15 -40.22 -34.79
N GLU A 305 -30.97 -39.85 -33.81
CA GLU A 305 -32.19 -39.08 -34.04
C GLU A 305 -31.88 -37.76 -34.76
N PRO A 306 -32.65 -37.37 -35.80
CA PRO A 306 -32.37 -36.15 -36.57
C PRO A 306 -32.27 -34.89 -35.71
N GLY A 307 -33.09 -34.78 -34.65
CA GLY A 307 -33.04 -33.66 -33.70
C GLY A 307 -31.73 -33.60 -32.91
N GLU A 308 -31.19 -34.75 -32.51
CA GLU A 308 -29.90 -34.82 -31.81
C GLU A 308 -28.74 -34.47 -32.76
N VAL A 309 -28.79 -34.93 -34.01
CA VAL A 309 -27.81 -34.57 -35.05
C VAL A 309 -27.81 -33.06 -35.31
N MET A 310 -28.98 -32.45 -35.41
CA MET A 310 -29.12 -31.01 -35.57
C MET A 310 -28.50 -30.24 -34.40
N MET A 311 -28.76 -30.66 -33.16
CA MET A 311 -28.20 -30.00 -31.98
C MET A 311 -26.68 -30.15 -31.90
N LEU A 312 -26.13 -31.32 -32.25
CA LEU A 312 -24.68 -31.52 -32.29
C LEU A 312 -23.99 -30.67 -33.37
N ASN A 313 -24.64 -30.48 -34.53
CA ASN A 313 -24.15 -29.58 -35.57
C ASN A 313 -24.16 -28.13 -35.10
N ILE A 314 -25.23 -27.67 -34.43
CA ILE A 314 -25.28 -26.31 -33.85
C ILE A 314 -24.14 -26.10 -32.85
N ILE A 315 -23.91 -27.06 -31.95
CA ILE A 315 -22.80 -27.01 -30.99
C ILE A 315 -21.46 -26.94 -31.73
N LEU A 316 -21.27 -27.74 -32.78
CA LEU A 316 -20.03 -27.73 -33.56
C LEU A 316 -19.79 -26.38 -34.24
N ASP A 317 -20.82 -25.80 -34.86
CA ASP A 317 -20.77 -24.49 -35.51
C ASP A 317 -20.47 -23.37 -34.50
N GLU A 318 -21.10 -23.41 -33.32
CA GLU A 318 -20.81 -22.50 -32.21
C GLU A 318 -19.35 -22.62 -31.78
N LYS A 319 -18.83 -23.84 -31.63
CA LYS A 319 -17.42 -24.06 -31.24
C LYS A 319 -16.44 -23.56 -32.30
N VAL A 320 -16.74 -23.74 -33.59
CA VAL A 320 -15.93 -23.18 -34.69
C VAL A 320 -15.92 -21.66 -34.61
N LYS A 321 -17.09 -21.05 -34.39
CA LYS A 321 -17.20 -19.60 -34.22
C LYS A 321 -16.38 -19.11 -33.03
N PHE A 322 -16.48 -19.77 -31.87
CA PHE A 322 -15.69 -19.42 -30.69
C PHE A 322 -14.18 -19.49 -30.96
N VAL A 323 -13.68 -20.52 -31.66
CA VAL A 323 -12.26 -20.58 -32.03
C VAL A 323 -11.86 -19.38 -32.89
N ASN A 324 -12.67 -19.02 -33.88
CA ASN A 324 -12.39 -17.86 -34.73
C ASN A 324 -12.38 -16.55 -33.93
N ASP A 325 -13.39 -16.34 -33.08
CA ASP A 325 -13.49 -15.14 -32.24
C ASP A 325 -12.29 -15.02 -31.27
N THR A 326 -11.88 -16.13 -30.63
CA THR A 326 -10.70 -16.15 -29.75
C THR A 326 -9.40 -15.96 -30.52
N ASN A 327 -9.28 -16.52 -31.73
CA ASN A 327 -8.12 -16.30 -32.58
C ASN A 327 -8.00 -14.83 -33.01
N GLU A 328 -9.11 -14.16 -33.32
CA GLU A 328 -9.09 -12.71 -33.60
C GLU A 328 -8.65 -11.89 -32.38
N LEU A 329 -9.02 -12.29 -31.16
CA LEU A 329 -8.55 -11.64 -29.94
C LEU A 329 -7.05 -11.84 -29.74
N LEU A 330 -6.54 -13.05 -29.98
CA LEU A 330 -5.10 -13.32 -29.92
C LEU A 330 -4.33 -12.50 -30.97
N GLU A 331 -4.81 -12.45 -32.22
CA GLU A 331 -4.20 -11.64 -33.29
C GLU A 331 -4.20 -10.14 -32.93
N LYS A 332 -5.27 -9.65 -32.28
CA LYS A 332 -5.31 -8.28 -31.76
C LYS A 332 -4.28 -8.06 -30.64
N ALA A 333 -4.16 -9.00 -29.70
CA ALA A 333 -3.17 -8.92 -28.63
C ALA A 333 -1.74 -8.91 -29.21
N ILE A 334 -1.44 -9.81 -30.15
CA ILE A 334 -0.16 -9.84 -30.87
C ILE A 334 0.07 -8.56 -31.67
N ALA A 335 -0.96 -8.01 -32.32
CA ALA A 335 -0.84 -6.75 -33.06
C ALA A 335 -0.57 -5.56 -32.12
N ASN A 336 -1.13 -5.56 -30.92
CA ASN A 336 -0.97 -4.49 -29.94
C ASN A 336 0.37 -4.54 -29.21
N HIS A 337 0.85 -5.75 -28.88
CA HIS A 337 2.00 -5.97 -27.99
C HIS A 337 3.22 -6.57 -28.69
N GLY A 338 3.06 -7.09 -29.91
CA GLY A 338 4.04 -7.96 -30.57
C GLY A 338 3.88 -9.42 -30.16
N ASP A 339 4.63 -10.34 -30.78
CA ASP A 339 4.72 -11.72 -30.27
C ASP A 339 5.66 -11.78 -29.06
N TRP A 340 5.42 -12.75 -28.18
CA TRP A 340 6.20 -12.96 -26.97
C TRP A 340 7.55 -13.58 -27.29
N GLU A 341 8.63 -12.80 -27.14
CA GLU A 341 10.01 -13.23 -27.43
C GLU A 341 10.82 -13.57 -26.17
N GLY A 342 10.17 -13.50 -24.99
CA GLY A 342 10.77 -13.75 -23.69
C GLY A 342 10.99 -12.47 -22.88
N GLU A 343 11.15 -12.62 -21.56
CA GLU A 343 11.16 -11.53 -20.58
C GLU A 343 12.08 -10.36 -20.94
N ARG A 344 13.33 -10.64 -21.35
CA ARG A 344 14.29 -9.60 -21.74
C ARG A 344 13.80 -8.76 -22.93
N ALA A 345 13.30 -9.42 -23.98
CA ALA A 345 12.82 -8.73 -25.17
C ALA A 345 11.63 -7.83 -24.86
N GLU A 346 10.77 -8.26 -23.94
CA GLU A 346 9.54 -7.58 -23.55
C GLU A 346 9.85 -6.38 -22.65
N MET A 347 10.82 -6.52 -21.75
CA MET A 347 11.37 -5.39 -21.02
C MET A 347 11.98 -4.33 -21.96
N ILE A 348 12.75 -4.74 -22.97
CA ILE A 348 13.33 -3.81 -23.95
C ILE A 348 12.24 -3.10 -24.76
N LYS A 349 11.22 -3.84 -25.22
CA LYS A 349 10.06 -3.25 -25.93
C LYS A 349 9.35 -2.23 -25.04
N ALA A 350 9.13 -2.56 -23.76
CA ALA A 350 8.47 -1.67 -22.80
C ALA A 350 9.31 -0.41 -22.53
N TRP A 351 10.62 -0.54 -22.31
CA TRP A 351 11.55 0.59 -22.18
C TRP A 351 11.54 1.48 -23.40
N LYS A 352 11.63 0.89 -24.59
CA LYS A 352 11.61 1.61 -25.86
C LYS A 352 10.33 2.43 -26.01
N LYS A 353 9.19 1.79 -25.80
CA LYS A 353 7.87 2.44 -25.88
C LYS A 353 7.77 3.60 -24.88
N HIS A 354 8.19 3.38 -23.64
CA HIS A 354 8.19 4.42 -22.62
C HIS A 354 9.01 5.65 -23.03
N PHE A 355 10.24 5.46 -23.50
CA PHE A 355 11.05 6.59 -23.95
C PHE A 355 10.47 7.30 -25.18
N GLU A 356 9.93 6.55 -26.15
CA GLU A 356 9.28 7.14 -27.32
C GLU A 356 8.05 7.98 -26.95
N GLU A 357 7.22 7.50 -26.02
CA GLU A 357 6.05 8.22 -25.51
C GLU A 357 6.44 9.46 -24.70
N ASP A 358 7.44 9.34 -23.83
CA ASP A 358 7.97 10.46 -23.03
C ASP A 358 8.60 11.54 -23.92
N ILE A 359 9.45 11.16 -24.88
CA ILE A 359 10.02 12.09 -25.86
C ILE A 359 8.90 12.83 -26.61
N LYS A 360 7.91 12.10 -27.10
CA LYS A 360 6.77 12.70 -27.82
C LYS A 360 5.99 13.67 -26.96
N ARG A 361 5.75 13.34 -25.68
CA ARG A 361 5.08 14.21 -24.72
C ARG A 361 5.87 15.50 -24.49
N GLU A 362 7.17 15.39 -24.20
CA GLU A 362 8.01 16.55 -23.94
C GLU A 362 8.23 17.42 -25.19
N GLU A 363 8.35 16.82 -26.38
CA GLU A 363 8.39 17.57 -27.65
C GLU A 363 7.07 18.33 -27.90
N GLY A 364 5.93 17.72 -27.58
CA GLY A 364 4.62 18.37 -27.61
C GLY A 364 4.50 19.53 -26.63
N ASN A 365 5.04 19.40 -25.42
CA ASN A 365 5.12 20.50 -24.44
C ASN A 365 5.94 21.68 -24.99
N LEU A 366 7.12 21.40 -25.58
CA LEU A 366 7.95 22.42 -26.21
C LEU A 366 7.25 23.12 -27.38
N GLU A 367 6.49 22.38 -28.19
CA GLU A 367 5.71 22.96 -29.30
C GLU A 367 4.61 23.88 -28.76
N TRP A 368 3.88 23.44 -27.72
CA TRP A 368 2.85 24.24 -27.07
C TRP A 368 3.38 25.54 -26.46
N TRP A 369 4.54 25.49 -25.77
CA TRP A 369 5.19 26.69 -25.22
C TRP A 369 5.71 27.66 -26.26
N ARG A 370 5.96 27.23 -27.51
CA ARG A 370 6.30 28.14 -28.62
C ARG A 370 5.08 28.90 -29.14
N GLY A 371 3.88 28.35 -28.96
CA GLY A 371 2.61 28.94 -29.39
C GLY A 371 1.85 29.58 -28.23
N ASP A 372 0.63 29.09 -28.01
CA ASP A 372 -0.33 29.67 -27.06
C ASP A 372 0.13 29.56 -25.60
N GLY A 373 0.99 28.60 -25.28
CA GLY A 373 1.52 28.38 -23.93
C GLY A 373 2.66 29.30 -23.52
N LYS A 374 3.17 30.15 -24.42
CA LYS A 374 4.37 30.98 -24.20
C LYS A 374 4.30 31.87 -22.96
N ALA A 375 3.10 32.34 -22.60
CA ALA A 375 2.90 33.18 -21.43
C ALA A 375 3.01 32.43 -20.09
N HIS A 376 3.03 31.09 -20.13
CA HIS A 376 2.94 30.21 -18.97
C HIS A 376 4.23 29.44 -18.68
N CYS A 377 5.33 29.72 -19.38
CA CYS A 377 6.59 29.01 -19.25
C CYS A 377 7.77 29.99 -19.14
N LYS A 378 8.73 29.68 -18.26
CA LYS A 378 10.01 30.36 -18.16
C LYS A 378 11.01 29.74 -19.13
N GLU A 379 12.00 30.52 -19.56
CA GLU A 379 13.06 30.01 -20.46
C GLU A 379 13.86 28.86 -19.83
N GLU A 380 14.01 28.88 -18.50
CA GLU A 380 14.67 27.81 -17.74
C GLU A 380 13.95 26.46 -17.91
N GLU A 381 12.61 26.45 -17.79
CA GLU A 381 11.79 25.23 -17.96
C GLU A 381 11.86 24.68 -19.39
N ILE A 382 12.00 25.56 -20.39
CA ILE A 382 12.20 25.16 -21.80
C ILE A 382 13.55 24.45 -21.95
N GLU A 383 14.60 24.97 -21.33
CA GLU A 383 15.94 24.39 -21.44
C GLU A 383 16.04 23.07 -20.66
N GLU A 384 15.46 22.99 -19.47
CA GLU A 384 15.34 21.73 -18.71
C GLU A 384 14.61 20.65 -19.52
N THR A 385 13.52 21.02 -20.21
CA THR A 385 12.76 20.08 -21.03
C THR A 385 13.55 19.62 -22.26
N ARG A 386 14.36 20.49 -22.87
CA ARG A 386 15.26 20.11 -23.97
C ARG A 386 16.33 19.12 -23.51
N GLU A 387 16.93 19.38 -22.35
CA GLU A 387 17.92 18.48 -21.76
C GLU A 387 17.29 17.12 -21.45
N ARG A 388 16.07 17.11 -20.89
CA ARG A 388 15.32 15.87 -20.64
C ARG A 388 15.07 15.08 -21.93
N ILE A 389 14.66 15.73 -23.01
CA ILE A 389 14.50 15.08 -24.33
C ILE A 389 15.83 14.53 -24.83
N HIS A 390 16.94 15.26 -24.65
CA HIS A 390 18.26 14.79 -25.06
C HIS A 390 18.65 13.51 -24.32
N VAL A 391 18.52 13.49 -22.99
CA VAL A 391 18.79 12.32 -22.15
C VAL A 391 17.91 11.13 -22.55
N LEU A 392 16.60 11.35 -22.77
CA LEU A 392 15.70 10.28 -23.20
C LEU A 392 16.08 9.71 -24.57
N LYS A 393 16.50 10.55 -25.52
CA LYS A 393 16.98 10.10 -26.84
C LYS A 393 18.25 9.28 -26.75
N GLU A 394 19.17 9.64 -25.85
CA GLU A 394 20.37 8.85 -25.58
C GLU A 394 20.03 7.49 -24.97
N ARG A 395 19.15 7.45 -23.95
CA ARG A 395 18.66 6.19 -23.35
C ARG A 395 17.93 5.31 -24.36
N LEU A 396 17.14 5.90 -25.26
CA LEU A 396 16.47 5.19 -26.35
C LEU A 396 17.46 4.58 -27.35
N ALA A 397 18.54 5.30 -27.68
CA ALA A 397 19.60 4.78 -28.55
C ALA A 397 20.34 3.58 -27.92
N ASN A 398 20.45 3.58 -26.59
CA ASN A 398 21.11 2.53 -25.79
C ASN A 398 20.10 1.69 -24.98
N VAL A 399 18.90 1.44 -25.53
CA VAL A 399 17.81 0.79 -24.78
C VAL A 399 18.18 -0.63 -24.28
N GLU A 400 19.09 -1.30 -24.99
CA GLU A 400 19.61 -2.63 -24.62
C GLU A 400 20.42 -2.65 -23.31
N GLU A 401 20.89 -1.48 -22.86
CA GLU A 401 21.62 -1.27 -21.61
C GLU A 401 20.70 -0.92 -20.43
N GLN A 402 19.39 -0.74 -20.67
CA GLN A 402 18.45 -0.48 -19.59
C GLN A 402 18.26 -1.71 -18.69
N PRO A 403 18.02 -1.50 -17.39
CA PRO A 403 17.93 -2.58 -16.43
C PRO A 403 16.71 -3.47 -16.70
N ILE A 404 16.91 -4.78 -16.55
CA ILE A 404 15.87 -5.82 -16.60
C ILE A 404 15.63 -6.47 -15.23
N SER A 405 16.36 -6.04 -14.20
CA SER A 405 16.23 -6.50 -12.82
C SER A 405 16.51 -5.37 -11.84
N VAL A 406 16.03 -5.51 -10.60
CA VAL A 406 16.27 -4.53 -9.53
C VAL A 406 17.75 -4.46 -9.15
N GLU A 407 18.48 -5.57 -9.18
CA GLU A 407 19.93 -5.56 -8.95
C GLU A 407 20.68 -4.73 -9.99
N GLU A 408 20.23 -4.71 -11.25
CA GLU A 408 20.82 -3.88 -12.29
C GLU A 408 20.48 -2.41 -12.08
N VAL A 409 19.23 -2.08 -11.69
CA VAL A 409 18.86 -0.71 -11.29
C VAL A 409 19.82 -0.21 -10.20
N ILE A 410 19.99 -1.01 -9.14
CA ILE A 410 20.83 -0.67 -8.00
C ILE A 410 22.32 -0.51 -8.39
N ARG A 411 22.81 -1.28 -9.37
CA ARG A 411 24.22 -1.21 -9.84
C ARG A 411 24.50 -0.09 -10.84
N SER A 412 23.47 0.39 -11.53
CA SER A 412 23.60 1.40 -12.59
C SER A 412 23.85 2.83 -12.06
N LEU A 413 23.83 3.01 -10.74
CA LEU A 413 23.99 4.27 -10.00
C LEU A 413 25.26 4.24 -9.15
#